data_AF-A0A8H3E5Q5-F1
#
_entry.id   AF-A0A8H3E5Q5-F1
#
_cell.length_a   1.000
_cell.length_b   1.000
_cell.length_c   1.000
_cell.angle_alpha   90.00
_cell.angle_beta   90.00
_cell.angle_gamma   90.00
#
_symmetry.space_group_name_H-M   'P 1'
#
loop_
_entity.id
_entity.type
_entity.pdbx_description
1 polymer ?
#
loop_
_entity_poly.entity_id
_entity_poly.type
_entity_poly.pdbx_seq_one_letter_code
_entity_poly.pdbx_strand_id
1 'polypeptide(L)'
;MTFWSSLFPTSYAEEPKDEPKDQAEEEAEEEEPEDVLPELREECKQTAACSGLDKHFVHCTEKVTAGEGYKGEDCVEEFCEFLV
;
A
#
# COMPACT_ATOMS: atom_id res chain seq x y z
N MET A 1 -33.64 -14.89 -8.10
CA MET A 1 -32.80 -15.90 -8.77
C MET A 1 -31.58 -16.19 -7.89
N THR A 2 -31.78 -17.09 -6.94
CA THR A 2 -30.79 -17.70 -6.03
C THR A 2 -30.13 -18.87 -6.77
N PHE A 3 -29.37 -18.59 -7.84
CA PHE A 3 -28.87 -19.65 -8.74
C PHE A 3 -27.35 -19.64 -8.94
N TRP A 4 -26.60 -18.68 -8.37
CA TRP A 4 -25.13 -18.71 -8.42
C TRP A 4 -24.51 -19.27 -7.12
N SER A 5 -25.20 -19.21 -5.98
CA SER A 5 -24.67 -19.65 -4.68
C SER A 5 -24.57 -21.17 -4.50
N SER A 6 -25.07 -21.97 -5.45
CA SER A 6 -25.03 -23.45 -5.36
C SER A 6 -23.92 -24.10 -6.16
N LEU A 7 -23.14 -23.33 -6.95
CA LEU A 7 -22.10 -23.89 -7.83
C LEU A 7 -20.70 -23.87 -7.22
N PHE A 8 -20.51 -23.21 -6.07
CA PHE A 8 -19.24 -23.22 -5.34
C PHE A 8 -19.51 -23.69 -3.91
N PRO A 9 -19.20 -24.96 -3.57
CA PRO A 9 -19.19 -25.38 -2.18
C PRO A 9 -18.10 -24.57 -1.46
N THR A 10 -18.53 -23.61 -0.64
CA THR A 10 -17.67 -23.03 0.39
C THR A 10 -17.39 -24.14 1.41
N SER A 11 -16.23 -24.79 1.29
CA SER A 11 -15.75 -25.71 2.32
C SER A 11 -15.31 -24.87 3.52
N TYR A 12 -16.24 -24.62 4.44
CA TYR A 12 -15.88 -24.19 5.78
C TYR A 12 -15.40 -25.44 6.53
N ALA A 13 -14.09 -25.57 6.72
CA ALA A 13 -13.54 -26.60 7.59
C ALA A 13 -13.79 -26.18 9.04
N GLU A 14 -14.88 -26.65 9.64
CA GLU A 14 -15.06 -26.59 11.10
C GLU A 14 -14.19 -27.69 11.73
N GLU A 15 -13.05 -27.32 12.31
CA GLU A 15 -12.24 -28.22 13.14
C GLU A 15 -12.82 -28.32 14.57
N PRO A 16 -12.73 -29.51 15.20
CA PRO A 16 -13.25 -29.74 16.54
C PRO A 16 -12.36 -29.05 17.59
N LYS A 17 -13.02 -28.38 18.53
CA LYS A 17 -12.45 -27.80 19.74
C LYS A 17 -12.09 -28.90 20.74
N ASP A 18 -10.80 -29.03 21.08
CA ASP A 18 -10.30 -29.67 22.31
C ASP A 18 -9.06 -28.90 22.81
N GLU A 19 -8.99 -28.61 24.11
CA GLU A 19 -8.09 -27.63 24.76
C GLU A 19 -6.72 -28.23 25.17
N PRO A 20 -5.94 -27.57 26.03
CA PRO A 20 -4.91 -26.57 25.77
C PRO A 20 -3.50 -27.17 25.82
N LYS A 21 -2.57 -26.67 25.01
CA LYS A 21 -1.15 -26.97 25.20
C LYS A 21 -0.36 -25.67 25.18
N ASP A 22 0.01 -25.28 26.40
CA ASP A 22 1.11 -24.38 26.69
C ASP A 22 2.37 -24.93 25.99
N GLN A 23 2.61 -24.42 24.78
CA GLN A 23 3.86 -24.55 24.05
C GLN A 23 4.33 -23.12 23.82
N ALA A 24 5.11 -22.64 24.79
CA ALA A 24 6.20 -21.74 24.52
C ALA A 24 7.06 -22.38 23.42
N GLU A 25 6.78 -22.01 22.17
CA GLU A 25 7.51 -22.42 20.99
C GLU A 25 7.70 -21.15 20.18
N GLU A 26 8.94 -20.66 20.23
CA GLU A 26 9.58 -19.68 19.36
C GLU A 26 8.76 -19.33 18.09
N GLU A 27 8.01 -18.23 18.13
CA GLU A 27 8.04 -17.33 16.97
C GLU A 27 9.38 -16.62 17.06
N ALA A 28 10.42 -17.27 16.53
CA ALA A 28 11.52 -16.50 15.97
C ALA A 28 10.85 -15.52 14.99
N GLU A 29 10.80 -14.23 15.33
CA GLU A 29 10.54 -13.17 14.37
C GLU A 29 11.53 -13.43 13.22
N GLU A 30 11.07 -14.09 12.16
CA GLU A 30 11.80 -14.06 10.90
C GLU A 30 11.93 -12.57 10.58
N GLU A 31 13.15 -12.04 10.59
CA GLU A 31 13.37 -10.67 10.13
C GLU A 31 12.84 -10.60 8.70
N GLU A 32 11.67 -9.98 8.53
CA GLU A 32 11.18 -9.65 7.21
C GLU A 32 12.22 -8.75 6.54
N PRO A 33 12.51 -8.94 5.25
CA PRO A 33 13.44 -8.08 4.54
C PRO A 33 12.98 -6.62 4.66
N GLU A 34 13.91 -5.72 4.99
CA GLU A 34 13.62 -4.30 5.06
C GLU A 34 13.00 -3.81 3.73
N ASP A 35 11.98 -2.97 3.82
CA ASP A 35 11.42 -2.32 2.64
C ASP A 35 12.46 -1.35 2.07
N VAL A 36 12.97 -1.68 0.89
CA VAL A 36 13.97 -0.87 0.16
C VAL A 36 13.33 0.30 -0.59
N LEU A 37 12.00 0.33 -0.72
CA LEU A 37 11.27 1.34 -1.48
C LEU A 37 11.45 2.77 -0.94
N PRO A 38 11.49 3.02 0.38
CA PRO A 38 11.80 4.34 0.94
C PRO A 38 13.18 4.84 0.51
N GLU A 39 14.21 3.99 0.59
CA GLU A 39 15.58 4.36 0.21
C GLU A 39 15.67 4.65 -1.30
N LEU A 40 15.14 3.75 -2.13
CA LEU A 40 15.09 3.94 -3.59
C LEU A 40 14.31 5.20 -4.01
N ARG A 41 13.23 5.53 -3.29
CA ARG A 41 12.46 6.76 -3.56
C ARG A 41 13.29 7.99 -3.28
N GLU A 42 14.02 8.05 -2.17
CA GLU A 42 14.90 9.19 -1.85
C GLU A 42 16.06 9.32 -2.84
N GLU A 43 16.64 8.21 -3.28
CA GLU A 43 17.65 8.20 -4.33
C GLU A 43 17.10 8.72 -5.66
N CYS A 44 15.92 8.25 -6.08
CA CYS A 44 15.23 8.68 -7.30
C CYS A 44 15.05 10.21 -7.34
N LYS A 45 14.64 10.83 -6.22
CA LYS A 45 14.45 12.29 -6.10
C LYS A 45 15.72 13.09 -6.40
N GLN A 46 16.90 12.50 -6.22
CA GLN A 46 18.18 13.15 -6.53
C GLN A 46 18.58 13.01 -8.01
N THR A 47 17.92 12.14 -8.77
CA THR A 47 18.20 11.94 -10.19
C THR A 47 17.48 12.94 -11.08
N ALA A 48 17.99 13.14 -12.30
CA ALA A 48 17.32 13.97 -13.30
C ALA A 48 15.96 13.39 -13.76
N ALA A 49 15.74 12.08 -13.61
CA ALA A 49 14.49 11.42 -14.01
C ALA A 49 13.33 11.78 -13.07
N CYS A 50 13.57 11.79 -11.75
CA CYS A 50 12.48 11.95 -10.78
C CYS A 50 12.47 13.33 -10.09
N SER A 51 13.59 14.06 -10.06
CA SER A 51 13.68 15.34 -9.33
C SER A 51 12.73 16.45 -9.83
N GLY A 52 12.34 16.43 -11.11
CA GLY A 52 11.33 17.33 -11.64
C GLY A 52 9.93 16.92 -11.21
N LEU A 53 9.61 15.63 -11.38
CA LEU A 53 8.32 15.02 -11.08
C LEU A 53 7.98 15.12 -9.59
N ASP A 54 8.97 14.87 -8.72
CA ASP A 54 8.85 15.05 -7.28
C ASP A 54 8.48 16.49 -6.91
N LYS A 55 9.14 17.48 -7.51
CA LYS A 55 8.84 18.91 -7.26
C LYS A 55 7.43 19.28 -7.72
N HIS A 56 6.97 18.75 -8.85
CA HIS A 56 5.60 18.96 -9.33
C HIS A 56 4.58 18.37 -8.36
N PHE A 57 4.81 17.14 -7.91
CA PHE A 57 3.94 16.46 -6.94
C PHE A 57 3.90 17.20 -5.59
N VAL A 58 5.05 17.61 -5.06
CA VAL A 58 5.13 18.39 -3.81
C VAL A 58 4.40 19.72 -3.95
N HIS A 59 4.64 20.45 -5.04
CA HIS A 59 3.99 21.73 -5.28
C HIS A 59 2.46 21.60 -5.45
N CYS A 60 1.99 20.59 -6.17
CA CYS A 60 0.56 20.30 -6.25
C CYS A 60 -0.02 20.02 -4.86
N THR A 61 0.66 19.15 -4.08
CA THR A 61 0.21 18.76 -2.74
C THR A 61 0.13 19.98 -1.82
N GLU A 62 1.14 20.84 -1.81
CA GLU A 62 1.15 22.09 -1.04
C GLU A 62 -0.02 23.00 -1.43
N LYS A 63 -0.27 23.19 -2.73
CA LYS A 63 -1.35 24.04 -3.24
C LYS A 63 -2.74 23.50 -2.87
N VAL A 64 -2.97 22.20 -3.07
CA VAL A 64 -4.26 21.55 -2.77
C VAL A 64 -4.51 21.52 -1.27
N THR A 65 -3.49 21.20 -0.45
CA THR A 65 -3.62 21.19 1.02
C THR A 65 -3.78 22.59 1.62
N ALA A 66 -3.18 23.62 1.00
CA ALA A 66 -3.39 25.02 1.36
C ALA A 66 -4.78 25.56 0.95
N GLY A 67 -5.54 24.82 0.14
CA GLY A 67 -6.82 25.28 -0.41
C GLY A 67 -6.68 26.35 -1.49
N GLU A 68 -5.48 26.49 -2.06
CA GLU A 68 -5.18 27.38 -3.19
C GLU A 68 -5.43 26.69 -4.55
N GLY A 69 -5.77 25.39 -4.52
CA GLY A 69 -6.16 24.63 -5.70
C GLY A 69 -7.55 24.97 -6.22
N TYR A 70 -7.84 24.52 -7.44
CA TYR A 70 -9.17 24.60 -8.02
C TYR A 70 -10.15 23.65 -7.33
N LYS A 71 -11.45 23.92 -7.47
CA LYS A 71 -12.48 23.05 -6.92
C LYS A 71 -12.41 21.67 -7.58
N GLY A 72 -12.08 20.65 -6.77
CA GLY A 72 -11.92 19.28 -7.26
C GLY A 72 -10.56 19.02 -7.91
N GLU A 73 -9.57 19.90 -7.70
CA GLU A 73 -8.18 19.60 -8.03
C GLU A 73 -7.64 18.53 -7.08
N ASP A 74 -7.00 17.52 -7.67
CA ASP A 74 -6.23 16.49 -7.00
C ASP A 74 -4.83 16.42 -7.64
N CYS A 75 -3.92 15.67 -7.00
CA CYS A 75 -2.55 15.51 -7.47
C CYS A 75 -2.27 14.12 -8.02
N VAL A 76 -3.31 13.44 -8.53
CA VAL A 76 -3.19 12.04 -9.00
C VAL A 76 -2.38 11.98 -10.29
N GLU A 77 -2.46 13.00 -11.15
CA GLU A 77 -1.67 13.10 -12.37
C GLU A 77 -0.17 13.14 -12.04
N GLU A 78 0.24 14.07 -11.19
CA GLU A 78 1.63 14.24 -10.77
C GLU A 78 2.15 13.04 -9.98
N PHE A 79 1.28 12.38 -9.21
CA PHE A 79 1.62 11.13 -8.53
C PHE A 79 1.86 9.97 -9.51
N CYS A 80 1.02 9.84 -10.54
CA CYS A 80 1.19 8.82 -11.56
C CYS A 80 2.45 9.06 -12.39
N GLU A 81 2.76 10.32 -12.72
CA GLU A 81 4.01 10.65 -13.39
C GLU A 81 5.23 10.36 -12.50
N PHE A 82 5.16 10.65 -11.20
CA PHE A 82 6.26 10.36 -10.27
C PHE A 82 6.49 8.85 -10.03
N LEU A 83 5.47 8.00 -10.16
CA LEU A 83 5.55 6.55 -9.92
C LEU A 83 5.88 5.69 -11.15
N VAL A 84 5.90 6.26 -12.35
CA VAL A 84 6.15 5.56 -13.62
C VAL A 84 7.56 5.84 -14.12
#